data_AF-D4CGB8-F1
#
_entry.id   AF-D4CGB8-F1
#
_cell.length_a   1.000
_cell.length_b   1.000
_cell.length_c   1.000
_cell.angle_alpha   90.00
_cell.angle_beta   90.00
_cell.angle_gamma   90.00
#
_symmetry.space_group_name_H-M   'P 1'
#
loop_
_entity.id
_entity.type
_entity.pdbx_description
1 polymer ?
#
loop_
_entity_poly.entity_id
_entity_poly.type
_entity_poly.pdbx_seq_one_letter_code
_entity_poly.pdbx_strand_id
1 'polypeptide(L)'
;MTAKEKTASDRERPGTAGGAGRERCKCAIPMWEEQIKQERSRQNMRRRGCAGLVLAAAVLAAAGTGHMTAFAGQAAASGPALESRAEGRGEEKQTKTGETALAEYLPEGFDVNQLTAAEQTDHLILAVGDGADQSSLTLWYYERGEDGRLSEVFGTRGTCGRAGITADKVEGDKKTPSGLYFFTMAFGLKEDPGSRIPYRQVQDGDCFVDDVGSRYYNQYVNAGAVQADWRSAEVLKNQGPCYNYALVLNYNADCVPGRGSAIFLHCPKVKDDTYTAGCIGIPEELVKTILTTADKDAKILIVQDREALGPYMAEGQK
;
A
#
# COMPACT_ATOMS: atom_id res chain seq x y z
N MET A 1 -70.25 42.39 8.10
CA MET A 1 -71.50 41.77 8.59
C MET A 1 -71.46 40.28 8.24
N THR A 2 -71.57 39.43 9.28
CA THR A 2 -71.91 37.99 9.30
C THR A 2 -71.08 37.04 8.42
N ALA A 3 -70.10 36.29 8.94
CA ALA A 3 -70.17 35.17 9.90
C ALA A 3 -70.91 33.92 9.37
N LYS A 4 -70.20 32.80 9.30
CA LYS A 4 -70.69 31.49 9.73
C LYS A 4 -69.53 30.54 10.07
N GLU A 5 -69.27 30.46 11.37
CA GLU A 5 -68.63 29.33 12.04
C GLU A 5 -69.48 28.06 11.91
N LYS A 6 -68.81 26.90 11.92
CA LYS A 6 -69.29 25.74 12.66
C LYS A 6 -68.08 25.12 13.38
N THR A 7 -68.16 25.16 14.70
CA THR A 7 -67.30 24.51 15.68
C THR A 7 -67.93 23.21 16.21
N ALA A 8 -67.11 22.49 16.99
CA ALA A 8 -67.41 21.42 17.95
C ALA A 8 -67.33 19.98 17.39
N SER A 9 -66.73 19.00 18.07
CA SER A 9 -66.30 18.95 19.49
C SER A 9 -65.17 17.96 19.74
N ASP A 10 -64.46 18.23 20.83
CA ASP A 10 -63.54 17.41 21.62
C ASP A 10 -63.92 15.93 21.82
N ARG A 11 -62.88 15.08 21.98
CA ARG A 11 -62.64 14.33 23.23
C ARG A 11 -61.24 13.67 23.28
N GLU A 12 -60.46 14.15 24.25
CA GLU A 12 -59.66 13.39 25.25
C GLU A 12 -58.46 12.50 24.83
N ARG A 13 -57.25 12.98 25.20
CA ARG A 13 -56.06 12.22 25.68
C ARG A 13 -56.33 11.72 27.13
N PRO A 14 -55.61 10.77 27.80
CA PRO A 14 -54.12 10.61 27.81
C PRO A 14 -53.54 9.20 28.16
N GLY A 15 -52.20 9.09 28.28
CA GLY A 15 -51.49 8.06 29.08
C GLY A 15 -50.40 7.27 28.31
N THR A 16 -49.14 7.71 28.27
CA THR A 16 -48.00 7.49 29.21
C THR A 16 -47.29 6.12 29.16
N ALA A 17 -46.02 6.19 28.75
CA ALA A 17 -44.80 5.57 29.34
C ALA A 17 -44.55 4.05 29.28
N GLY A 18 -43.27 3.73 29.00
CA GLY A 18 -42.62 2.43 29.14
C GLY A 18 -42.16 1.90 27.77
N GLY A 19 -40.93 1.51 27.51
CA GLY A 19 -39.76 1.22 28.34
C GLY A 19 -38.75 0.52 27.41
N ALA A 20 -37.48 0.64 27.73
CA ALA A 20 -36.36 0.21 26.91
C ALA A 20 -36.37 -1.28 26.53
N GLY A 21 -35.92 -1.58 25.32
CA GLY A 21 -35.58 -2.92 24.84
C GLY A 21 -34.69 -2.84 23.60
N ARG A 22 -33.41 -2.48 23.77
CA ARG A 22 -32.39 -2.64 22.72
C ARG A 22 -32.09 -4.12 22.57
N GLU A 23 -32.71 -4.78 21.59
CA GLU A 23 -32.25 -6.08 21.13
C GLU A 23 -30.90 -5.88 20.43
N ARG A 24 -29.85 -6.37 21.09
CA ARG A 24 -28.53 -6.54 20.50
C ARG A 24 -28.65 -7.56 19.38
N CYS A 25 -28.64 -7.11 18.13
CA CYS A 25 -28.25 -7.96 17.01
C CYS A 25 -26.85 -8.48 17.31
N LYS A 26 -26.76 -9.76 17.71
CA LYS A 26 -25.50 -10.48 17.80
C LYS A 26 -24.92 -10.55 16.39
N CYS A 27 -24.02 -9.64 16.06
CA CYS A 27 -23.14 -9.81 14.92
C CYS A 27 -22.43 -11.14 15.10
N ALA A 28 -22.72 -12.09 14.21
CA ALA A 28 -21.93 -13.29 14.07
C ALA A 28 -20.48 -12.85 13.83
N ILE A 29 -19.58 -13.29 14.70
CA ILE A 29 -18.14 -13.20 14.49
C ILE A 29 -17.89 -13.88 13.13
N PRO A 30 -17.32 -13.19 12.12
CA PRO A 30 -17.20 -13.79 10.82
C PRO A 30 -16.20 -14.96 10.93
N MET A 31 -16.52 -16.08 10.29
CA MET A 31 -15.69 -17.30 10.24
C MET A 31 -14.28 -17.09 9.64
N TRP A 32 -13.95 -15.86 9.26
CA TRP A 32 -12.69 -15.42 8.66
C TRP A 32 -11.50 -15.48 9.63
N GLU A 33 -11.70 -15.22 10.94
CA GLU A 33 -10.61 -15.25 11.93
C GLU A 33 -10.02 -16.66 12.12
N GLU A 34 -10.87 -17.68 12.02
CA GLU A 34 -10.45 -19.09 12.10
C GLU A 34 -9.80 -19.57 10.80
N GLN A 35 -10.22 -19.08 9.63
CA GLN A 35 -9.56 -19.36 8.36
C GLN A 35 -8.13 -18.78 8.31
N ILE A 36 -7.91 -17.58 8.87
CA ILE A 36 -6.57 -16.96 8.97
C ILE A 36 -5.64 -17.78 9.86
N LYS A 37 -6.12 -18.32 10.99
CA LYS A 37 -5.32 -19.20 11.85
C LYS A 37 -4.93 -20.49 11.14
N GLN A 38 -5.84 -21.08 10.37
CA GLN A 38 -5.58 -22.31 9.61
C GLN A 38 -4.59 -22.10 8.44
N GLU A 39 -4.59 -20.93 7.80
CA GLU A 39 -3.64 -20.60 6.74
C GLU A 39 -2.24 -20.28 7.27
N ARG A 40 -2.13 -19.55 8.40
CA ARG A 40 -0.87 -19.33 9.12
C ARG A 40 -0.22 -20.64 9.57
N SER A 41 -1.03 -21.59 10.05
CA SER A 41 -0.56 -22.92 10.44
C SER A 41 0.02 -23.70 9.24
N ARG A 42 -0.66 -23.67 8.08
CA ARG A 42 -0.18 -24.31 6.84
C ARG A 42 1.10 -23.68 6.29
N GLN A 43 1.24 -22.35 6.35
CA GLN A 43 2.47 -21.66 5.93
C GLN A 43 3.66 -21.93 6.86
N ASN A 44 3.44 -21.97 8.19
CA ASN A 44 4.48 -22.36 9.14
C ASN A 44 4.92 -23.82 8.99
N MET A 45 4.00 -24.72 8.60
CA MET A 45 4.32 -26.13 8.34
C MET A 45 5.17 -26.29 7.07
N ARG A 46 4.90 -25.49 6.02
CA ARG A 46 5.72 -25.44 4.79
C ARG A 46 7.13 -24.88 5.04
N ARG A 47 7.26 -23.81 5.83
CA ARG A 47 8.56 -23.25 6.23
C ARG A 47 9.42 -24.24 7.03
N ARG A 48 8.81 -25.05 7.90
CA ARG A 48 9.53 -26.09 8.68
C ARG A 48 9.89 -27.32 7.85
N GLY A 49 9.12 -27.63 6.79
CA GLY A 49 9.42 -28.72 5.87
C GLY A 49 10.62 -28.46 4.95
N CYS A 50 10.89 -27.21 4.57
CA CYS A 50 12.05 -26.85 3.74
C CYS A 50 13.38 -26.75 4.51
N ALA A 51 13.35 -26.66 5.85
CA ALA A 51 14.56 -26.54 6.67
C ALA A 51 15.20 -27.89 7.08
N GLY A 52 14.60 -29.02 6.70
CA GLY A 52 15.02 -30.36 7.12
C GLY A 52 15.46 -31.26 5.96
N LEU A 53 16.54 -30.90 5.25
CA LEU A 53 17.25 -31.81 4.34
C LEU A 53 18.67 -31.29 4.04
N VAL A 54 19.53 -31.37 5.05
CA VAL A 54 21.00 -31.47 4.83
C VAL A 54 21.44 -32.71 5.58
N LEU A 55 21.44 -33.85 4.87
CA LEU A 55 21.98 -35.11 5.35
C LEU A 55 23.36 -35.33 4.74
N ALA A 56 24.28 -35.64 5.64
CA ALA A 56 25.72 -35.70 5.45
C ALA A 56 26.18 -36.81 4.51
N ALA A 57 27.27 -36.54 3.77
CA ALA A 57 28.10 -37.55 3.15
C ALA A 57 29.59 -37.21 3.39
N ALA A 58 30.23 -37.89 4.32
CA ALA A 58 31.68 -38.08 4.36
C ALA A 58 32.01 -39.35 5.15
N VAL A 59 32.63 -40.33 4.49
CA VAL A 59 33.03 -41.63 5.03
C VAL A 59 34.56 -41.77 4.86
N LEU A 60 35.23 -41.96 6.02
CA LEU A 60 36.47 -42.72 6.35
C LEU A 60 37.78 -42.39 5.57
N ALA A 61 39.00 -42.47 6.14
CA ALA A 61 39.58 -43.12 7.33
C ALA A 61 40.83 -42.27 7.77
N ALA A 62 41.40 -42.35 8.98
CA ALA A 62 42.10 -43.51 9.52
C ALA A 62 42.43 -43.34 11.02
N ALA A 63 42.67 -44.48 11.66
CA ALA A 63 42.82 -44.72 13.09
C ALA A 63 44.10 -44.18 13.73
N GLY A 64 44.04 -43.92 15.05
CA GLY A 64 45.19 -43.69 15.92
C GLY A 64 44.77 -43.36 17.35
N THR A 65 44.77 -44.38 18.21
CA THR A 65 44.38 -44.38 19.63
C THR A 65 45.33 -43.61 20.55
N GLY A 66 44.80 -42.98 21.60
CA GLY A 66 45.40 -43.06 22.94
C GLY A 66 45.46 -41.80 23.83
N HIS A 67 44.63 -41.81 24.89
CA HIS A 67 44.86 -41.34 26.28
C HIS A 67 45.13 -39.83 26.55
N MET A 68 44.21 -39.12 27.26
CA MET A 68 44.16 -38.89 28.74
C MET A 68 45.40 -38.12 29.25
N THR A 69 45.34 -36.97 29.93
CA THR A 69 44.58 -36.59 31.13
C THR A 69 44.53 -35.07 31.35
N ALA A 70 43.56 -34.65 32.15
CA ALA A 70 43.28 -33.30 32.66
C ALA A 70 44.40 -32.65 33.51
N PHE A 71 44.33 -31.32 33.67
CA PHE A 71 44.39 -30.68 35.00
C PHE A 71 43.71 -29.31 34.98
N ALA A 72 42.88 -29.08 36.00
CA ALA A 72 42.21 -27.84 36.33
C ALA A 72 43.11 -26.95 37.21
N GLY A 73 42.87 -25.63 37.24
CA GLY A 73 43.49 -24.75 38.23
C GLY A 73 43.17 -23.27 38.05
N GLN A 74 42.32 -22.74 38.93
CA GLN A 74 41.97 -21.32 39.14
C GLN A 74 43.17 -20.47 39.61
N ALA A 75 43.11 -19.15 39.37
CA ALA A 75 43.18 -18.13 40.44
C ALA A 75 43.08 -16.70 39.87
N ALA A 76 42.44 -15.84 40.67
CA ALA A 76 42.19 -14.42 40.48
C ALA A 76 43.43 -13.53 40.74
N ALA A 77 43.39 -12.26 40.32
CA ALA A 77 43.43 -11.09 41.22
C ALA A 77 43.67 -9.73 40.49
N SER A 78 42.97 -8.69 41.00
CA SER A 78 43.34 -7.26 41.16
C SER A 78 43.66 -6.33 39.96
N GLY A 79 43.03 -5.14 39.97
CA GLY A 79 43.15 -4.01 39.01
C GLY A 79 44.44 -3.17 39.15
N PRO A 80 44.48 -1.83 38.91
CA PRO A 80 43.41 -0.86 38.65
C PRO A 80 43.59 -0.01 37.35
N ALA A 81 42.75 1.03 37.24
CA ALA A 81 42.54 1.96 36.14
C ALA A 81 43.77 2.76 35.64
N LEU A 82 43.74 3.10 34.35
CA LEU A 82 44.43 4.27 33.78
C LEU A 82 43.59 4.84 32.63
N GLU A 83 43.19 6.11 32.76
CA GLU A 83 42.63 6.92 31.67
C GLU A 83 43.70 7.17 30.59
N SER A 84 43.33 7.08 29.32
CA SER A 84 43.94 7.92 28.30
C SER A 84 42.96 8.19 27.16
N ARG A 85 42.83 9.48 26.84
CA ARG A 85 42.27 10.00 25.59
C ARG A 85 43.02 9.40 24.40
N ALA A 86 42.29 8.94 23.41
CA ALA A 86 42.79 8.83 22.04
C ALA A 86 41.72 9.38 21.09
N GLU A 87 42.03 10.52 20.49
CA GLU A 87 41.38 11.01 19.29
C GLU A 87 41.72 10.03 18.14
N GLY A 88 40.68 9.45 17.54
CA GLY A 88 40.78 8.60 16.36
C GLY A 88 39.94 9.20 15.25
N ARG A 89 40.54 10.12 14.48
CA ARG A 89 40.06 10.54 13.17
C ARG A 89 40.31 9.36 12.22
N GLY A 90 39.26 8.79 11.65
CA GLY A 90 39.37 7.61 10.78
C GLY A 90 38.07 7.31 10.05
N GLU A 91 37.92 7.96 8.89
CA GLU A 91 37.13 7.52 7.74
C GLU A 91 35.64 7.25 7.97
N GLU A 92 34.85 8.33 7.87
CA GLU A 92 33.51 8.23 7.30
C GLU A 92 33.63 7.67 5.89
N LYS A 93 33.36 6.37 5.77
CA LYS A 93 33.12 5.72 4.50
C LYS A 93 31.83 6.32 3.94
N GLN A 94 31.99 7.37 3.13
CA GLN A 94 30.94 7.92 2.25
C GLN A 94 30.29 6.74 1.52
N THR A 95 29.14 6.35 2.03
CA THR A 95 28.32 5.30 1.46
C THR A 95 27.55 5.98 0.33
N LYS A 96 27.82 5.56 -0.91
CA LYS A 96 27.01 5.94 -2.07
C LYS A 96 25.54 5.63 -1.76
N THR A 97 24.75 6.67 -1.51
CA THR A 97 23.32 6.71 -1.77
C THR A 97 23.10 6.27 -3.23
N GLY A 98 22.31 5.28 -3.60
CA GLY A 98 21.54 4.29 -2.88
C GLY A 98 20.85 3.47 -3.98
N GLU A 99 21.51 2.45 -4.52
CA GLU A 99 20.80 1.39 -5.24
C GLU A 99 20.22 0.47 -4.17
N THR A 100 18.90 0.51 -3.99
CA THR A 100 18.24 -0.34 -3.01
C THR A 100 18.45 -1.82 -3.35
N ALA A 101 18.43 -2.68 -2.32
CA ALA A 101 18.51 -4.15 -2.43
C ALA A 101 17.34 -4.80 -3.20
N LEU A 102 16.59 -4.02 -3.98
CA LEU A 102 15.43 -4.41 -4.77
C LEU A 102 15.72 -4.41 -6.27
N ALA A 103 16.96 -4.10 -6.69
CA ALA A 103 17.38 -4.14 -8.10
C ALA A 103 17.10 -5.49 -8.79
N GLU A 104 17.01 -6.60 -8.03
CA GLU A 104 16.64 -7.92 -8.56
C GLU A 104 15.24 -8.00 -9.21
N TYR A 105 14.34 -7.07 -8.83
CA TYR A 105 12.98 -6.96 -9.39
C TYR A 105 12.93 -6.12 -10.68
N LEU A 106 14.08 -5.63 -11.15
CA LEU A 106 14.24 -4.94 -12.42
C LEU A 106 15.11 -5.79 -13.37
N PRO A 107 15.03 -5.57 -14.69
CA PRO A 107 15.96 -6.18 -15.63
C PRO A 107 17.42 -5.80 -15.32
N GLU A 108 18.36 -6.69 -15.63
CA GLU A 108 19.78 -6.37 -15.46
C GLU A 108 20.18 -5.18 -16.33
N GLY A 109 20.89 -4.20 -15.75
CA GLY A 109 21.28 -2.98 -16.43
C GLY A 109 20.13 -2.01 -16.73
N PHE A 110 18.96 -2.21 -16.13
CA PHE A 110 17.83 -1.31 -16.28
C PHE A 110 18.15 0.11 -15.80
N ASP A 111 17.94 1.08 -16.67
CA ASP A 111 18.02 2.51 -16.36
C ASP A 111 16.64 3.13 -16.57
N VAL A 112 16.05 3.66 -15.50
CA VAL A 112 14.74 4.32 -15.53
C VAL A 112 14.66 5.44 -16.56
N ASN A 113 15.79 6.09 -16.88
CA ASN A 113 15.88 7.18 -17.85
C ASN A 113 15.65 6.73 -19.30
N GLN A 114 15.58 5.42 -19.55
CA GLN A 114 15.26 4.84 -20.86
C GLN A 114 13.76 4.65 -21.07
N LEU A 115 12.93 4.86 -20.04
CA LEU A 115 11.48 4.82 -20.17
C LEU A 115 10.99 6.06 -20.90
N THR A 116 10.02 5.91 -21.81
CA THR A 116 9.37 7.06 -22.47
C THR A 116 8.74 8.01 -21.45
N ALA A 117 8.26 7.49 -20.31
CA ALA A 117 7.72 8.31 -19.23
C ALA A 117 8.78 9.21 -18.57
N ALA A 118 10.05 8.80 -18.59
CA ALA A 118 11.15 9.57 -18.02
C ALA A 118 11.44 10.86 -18.81
N GLU A 119 10.91 11.05 -20.00
CA GLU A 119 11.00 12.32 -20.73
C GLU A 119 9.83 13.26 -20.44
N GLN A 120 8.78 12.75 -19.78
CA GLN A 120 7.49 13.45 -19.66
C GLN A 120 7.23 14.04 -18.26
N THR A 121 8.10 13.79 -17.29
CA THR A 121 7.91 14.20 -15.90
C THR A 121 9.23 14.31 -15.16
N ASP A 122 9.28 15.16 -14.14
CA ASP A 122 10.38 15.25 -13.19
C ASP A 122 10.20 14.29 -12.00
N HIS A 123 9.02 13.67 -11.87
CA HIS A 123 8.66 12.80 -10.76
C HIS A 123 8.02 11.52 -11.31
N LEU A 124 8.77 10.41 -11.29
CA LEU A 124 8.29 9.12 -11.81
C LEU A 124 8.20 8.09 -10.70
N ILE A 125 7.04 7.45 -10.61
CA ILE A 125 6.84 6.26 -9.78
C ILE A 125 6.81 5.06 -10.72
N LEU A 126 7.62 4.04 -10.43
CA LEU A 126 7.63 2.78 -11.15
C LEU A 126 7.12 1.69 -10.23
N ALA A 127 6.04 1.02 -10.61
CA ALA A 127 5.46 -0.11 -9.88
C ALA A 127 5.51 -1.37 -10.75
N VAL A 128 6.26 -2.36 -10.31
CA VAL A 128 6.48 -3.64 -11.03
C VAL A 128 5.92 -4.76 -10.18
N GLY A 129 4.96 -5.51 -10.71
CA GLY A 129 4.40 -6.67 -10.02
C GLY A 129 5.43 -7.75 -9.76
N ASP A 130 5.22 -8.49 -8.68
CA ASP A 130 6.05 -9.63 -8.34
C ASP A 130 5.54 -10.86 -9.08
N GLY A 131 6.25 -11.29 -10.13
CA GLY A 131 5.86 -12.47 -10.92
C GLY A 131 5.74 -13.77 -10.12
N ALA A 132 6.30 -13.84 -8.91
CA ALA A 132 6.17 -14.99 -8.02
C ALA A 132 5.01 -14.85 -7.02
N ASP A 133 4.59 -13.63 -6.68
CA ASP A 133 3.48 -13.34 -5.78
C ASP A 133 2.53 -12.31 -6.38
N GLN A 134 1.44 -12.81 -6.96
CA GLN A 134 0.51 -12.01 -7.78
C GLN A 134 -0.05 -10.76 -7.07
N SER A 135 -0.14 -10.72 -5.74
CA SER A 135 -0.70 -9.56 -5.02
C SER A 135 0.36 -8.62 -4.43
N SER A 136 1.62 -8.89 -4.72
CA SER A 136 2.75 -8.08 -4.32
C SER A 136 3.33 -7.30 -5.52
N LEU A 137 3.97 -6.18 -5.22
CA LEU A 137 4.77 -5.42 -6.18
C LEU A 137 6.00 -4.83 -5.50
N THR A 138 6.93 -4.37 -6.32
CA THR A 138 8.01 -3.48 -5.90
C THR A 138 7.78 -2.11 -6.53
N LEU A 139 7.91 -1.05 -5.73
CA LEU A 139 7.68 0.33 -6.15
C LEU A 139 8.92 1.17 -5.90
N TRP A 140 9.30 1.97 -6.88
CA TRP A 140 10.34 2.98 -6.79
C TRP A 140 9.77 4.36 -7.06
N TYR A 141 10.33 5.35 -6.39
CA TYR A 141 10.08 6.76 -6.66
C TYR A 141 11.39 7.43 -7.11
N TYR A 142 11.32 8.14 -8.23
CA TYR A 142 12.43 8.85 -8.84
C TYR A 142 12.12 10.33 -8.98
N GLU A 143 13.14 11.17 -8.79
CA GLU A 143 13.08 12.62 -8.96
C GLU A 143 14.19 13.08 -9.91
N ARG A 144 13.90 14.09 -10.73
CA ARG A 144 14.88 14.65 -11.66
C ARG A 144 15.83 15.58 -10.94
N GLY A 145 17.13 15.28 -11.05
CA GLY A 145 18.20 16.13 -10.55
C GLY A 145 18.55 17.27 -11.50
N GLU A 146 19.45 18.14 -11.05
CA GLU A 146 20.00 19.24 -11.86
C GLU A 146 20.78 18.76 -13.10
N ASP A 147 21.26 17.52 -13.07
CA ASP A 147 21.92 16.86 -14.21
C ASP A 147 20.93 16.44 -15.31
N GLY A 148 19.63 16.71 -15.11
CA GLY A 148 18.57 16.39 -16.03
C GLY A 148 18.22 14.90 -16.05
N ARG A 149 18.68 14.08 -15.09
CA ARG A 149 18.37 12.65 -15.00
C ARG A 149 17.48 12.34 -13.81
N LEU A 150 16.60 11.35 -13.97
CA LEU A 150 15.86 10.74 -12.88
C LEU A 150 16.81 9.88 -12.04
N SER A 151 16.79 10.12 -10.72
CA SER A 151 17.55 9.36 -9.72
C SER A 151 16.60 8.81 -8.66
N GLU A 152 16.91 7.62 -8.13
CA GLU A 152 16.08 6.97 -7.12
C GLU A 152 16.07 7.79 -5.82
N VAL A 153 14.87 8.11 -5.34
CA VAL A 153 14.64 8.68 -4.00
C VAL A 153 14.45 7.55 -3.00
N PHE A 154 13.62 6.55 -3.34
CA PHE A 154 13.47 5.32 -2.57
C PHE A 154 12.93 4.15 -3.43
N GLY A 155 13.18 2.94 -2.95
CA GLY A 155 12.52 1.70 -3.39
C GLY A 155 11.85 0.99 -2.21
N THR A 156 10.72 0.33 -2.43
CA THR A 156 9.97 -0.37 -1.38
C THR A 156 9.15 -1.55 -1.91
N ARG A 157 8.84 -2.51 -1.03
CA ARG A 157 7.83 -3.53 -1.29
C ARG A 157 6.44 -2.94 -1.02
N GLY A 158 5.48 -3.31 -1.86
CA GLY A 158 4.10 -2.89 -1.74
C GLY A 158 3.13 -4.00 -2.12
N THR A 159 1.85 -3.67 -2.04
CA THR A 159 0.76 -4.56 -2.43
C THR A 159 0.01 -4.00 -3.63
N CYS A 160 -0.55 -4.90 -4.42
CA CYS A 160 -1.47 -4.58 -5.52
C CYS A 160 -2.76 -5.38 -5.35
N GLY A 161 -3.63 -5.31 -6.37
CA GLY A 161 -4.87 -6.08 -6.41
C GLY A 161 -4.63 -7.57 -6.15
N ARG A 162 -5.47 -8.18 -5.31
CA ARG A 162 -5.38 -9.61 -4.94
C ARG A 162 -5.25 -10.56 -6.14
N ALA A 163 -5.84 -10.20 -7.27
CA ALA A 163 -5.85 -11.00 -8.50
C ALA A 163 -4.79 -10.55 -9.53
N GLY A 164 -3.81 -9.74 -9.13
CA GLY A 164 -2.72 -9.30 -9.98
C GLY A 164 -2.89 -7.93 -10.61
N ILE A 165 -1.98 -7.63 -11.51
CA ILE A 165 -1.98 -6.43 -12.35
C ILE A 165 -2.47 -6.84 -13.74
N THR A 166 -3.25 -5.98 -14.43
CA THR A 166 -3.82 -6.33 -15.74
C THR A 166 -4.01 -5.12 -16.66
N ALA A 167 -3.92 -5.35 -17.96
CA ALA A 167 -4.33 -4.37 -18.97
C ALA A 167 -5.85 -4.36 -19.20
N ASP A 168 -6.52 -5.50 -18.95
CA ASP A 168 -7.94 -5.72 -19.23
C ASP A 168 -8.79 -5.58 -17.94
N LYS A 169 -8.63 -4.44 -17.27
CA LYS A 169 -9.27 -4.15 -15.98
C LYS A 169 -10.79 -4.02 -16.13
N VAL A 170 -11.52 -4.65 -15.21
CA VAL A 170 -12.99 -4.62 -15.12
C VAL A 170 -13.41 -4.30 -13.67
N GLU A 171 -14.59 -3.71 -13.48
CA GLU A 171 -15.14 -3.44 -12.15
C GLU A 171 -15.23 -4.70 -11.28
N GLY A 172 -14.79 -4.60 -10.03
CA GLY A 172 -14.84 -5.69 -9.06
C GLY A 172 -13.85 -6.86 -9.26
N ASP A 173 -13.02 -6.87 -10.32
CA ASP A 173 -12.12 -7.98 -10.67
C ASP A 173 -10.94 -8.23 -9.69
N LYS A 174 -10.73 -7.32 -8.74
CA LYS A 174 -9.65 -7.34 -7.75
C LYS A 174 -8.24 -7.23 -8.34
N LYS A 175 -8.11 -6.60 -9.51
CA LYS A 175 -6.83 -6.37 -10.19
C LYS A 175 -6.43 -4.90 -10.18
N THR A 176 -5.13 -4.62 -10.20
CA THR A 176 -4.61 -3.27 -10.43
C THR A 176 -4.44 -3.03 -11.93
N PRO A 177 -4.87 -1.88 -12.48
CA PRO A 177 -4.67 -1.61 -13.90
C PRO A 177 -3.19 -1.33 -14.21
N SER A 178 -2.60 -2.04 -15.18
CA SER A 178 -1.31 -1.69 -15.76
C SER A 178 -1.46 -0.48 -16.68
N GLY A 179 -0.41 0.33 -16.81
CA GLY A 179 -0.39 1.51 -17.67
C GLY A 179 0.40 2.66 -17.08
N LEU A 180 0.48 3.75 -17.84
CA LEU A 180 1.04 5.02 -17.39
C LEU A 180 -0.09 5.97 -16.99
N TYR A 181 -0.05 6.44 -15.75
CA TYR A 181 -1.07 7.29 -15.15
C TYR A 181 -0.43 8.54 -14.51
N PHE A 182 -1.26 9.51 -14.14
CA PHE A 182 -0.92 10.66 -13.31
C PHE A 182 -1.93 10.78 -12.16
N PHE A 183 -1.66 11.67 -11.21
CA PHE A 183 -2.55 11.87 -10.05
C PHE A 183 -3.47 13.06 -10.25
N THR A 184 -4.78 12.86 -10.13
CA THR A 184 -5.77 13.96 -10.29
C THR A 184 -5.92 14.80 -9.04
N MET A 185 -5.75 14.18 -7.87
CA MET A 185 -5.75 14.81 -6.56
C MET A 185 -5.19 13.85 -5.50
N ALA A 186 -4.88 14.40 -4.33
CA ALA A 186 -4.65 13.66 -3.11
C ALA A 186 -5.81 13.86 -2.13
N PHE A 187 -6.02 12.89 -1.25
CA PHE A 187 -6.96 13.01 -0.14
C PHE A 187 -6.46 12.25 1.08
N GLY A 188 -7.05 12.53 2.24
CA GLY A 188 -6.76 11.73 3.42
C GLY A 188 -7.61 12.06 4.64
N LEU A 189 -7.64 11.13 5.58
CA LEU A 189 -8.27 11.25 6.89
C LEU A 189 -7.50 12.22 7.80
N LYS A 190 -6.19 12.34 7.58
CA LYS A 190 -5.31 13.25 8.30
C LYS A 190 -5.25 14.62 7.62
N GLU A 191 -4.72 15.60 8.34
CA GLU A 191 -4.45 16.93 7.78
C GLU A 191 -3.42 16.85 6.65
N ASP A 192 -3.41 17.86 5.78
CA ASP A 192 -2.47 17.97 4.68
C ASP A 192 -1.02 17.93 5.19
N PRO A 193 -0.17 16.97 4.75
CA PRO A 193 1.22 16.90 5.20
C PRO A 193 2.13 17.95 4.54
N GLY A 194 1.58 18.89 3.75
CA GLY A 194 2.32 19.84 2.93
C GLY A 194 2.37 19.41 1.47
N SER A 195 1.25 18.91 0.95
CA SER A 195 1.18 18.29 -0.36
C SER A 195 1.36 19.30 -1.48
N ARG A 196 2.17 18.93 -2.48
CA ARG A 196 2.35 19.68 -3.73
C ARG A 196 1.30 19.30 -4.78
N ILE A 197 0.55 18.22 -4.57
CA ILE A 197 -0.62 17.81 -5.35
C ILE A 197 -1.87 18.33 -4.62
N PRO A 198 -2.92 18.80 -5.31
CA PRO A 198 -4.13 19.30 -4.66
C PRO A 198 -4.69 18.29 -3.64
N TYR A 199 -4.71 18.67 -2.36
CA TYR A 199 -5.09 17.80 -1.26
C TYR A 199 -6.49 18.13 -0.72
N ARG A 200 -7.29 17.09 -0.50
CA ARG A 200 -8.60 17.20 0.14
C ARG A 200 -8.66 16.38 1.43
N GLN A 201 -8.79 17.06 2.57
CA GLN A 201 -9.07 16.37 3.83
C GLN A 201 -10.49 15.81 3.82
N VAL A 202 -10.62 14.51 4.08
CA VAL A 202 -11.87 13.75 4.07
C VAL A 202 -12.84 14.27 5.14
N GLN A 203 -14.01 14.70 4.69
CA GLN A 203 -15.14 15.11 5.51
C GLN A 203 -16.19 13.99 5.65
N ASP A 204 -17.13 14.18 6.55
CA ASP A 204 -18.27 13.27 6.66
C ASP A 204 -19.11 13.30 5.38
N GLY A 205 -19.48 12.10 4.91
CA GLY A 205 -20.23 11.91 3.66
C GLY A 205 -19.36 11.88 2.39
N ASP A 206 -18.06 12.14 2.46
CA ASP A 206 -17.18 11.98 1.29
C ASP A 206 -17.02 10.51 0.92
N CYS A 207 -17.23 10.19 -0.36
CA CYS A 207 -17.15 8.83 -0.90
C CYS A 207 -16.69 8.82 -2.36
N PHE A 208 -16.14 7.68 -2.80
CA PHE A 208 -15.99 7.35 -4.21
C PHE A 208 -17.08 6.36 -4.61
N VAL A 209 -17.86 6.67 -5.64
CA VAL A 209 -18.97 5.79 -6.05
C VAL A 209 -18.46 4.69 -6.97
N ASP A 210 -18.65 3.43 -6.57
CA ASP A 210 -18.26 2.23 -7.33
C ASP A 210 -19.45 1.52 -8.00
N ASP A 211 -20.68 2.03 -7.81
CA ASP A 211 -21.87 1.52 -8.48
C ASP A 211 -21.89 1.92 -9.97
N VAL A 212 -21.72 0.92 -10.83
CA VAL A 212 -21.75 1.03 -12.30
C VAL A 212 -23.05 1.66 -12.82
N GLY A 213 -24.16 1.56 -12.08
CA GLY A 213 -25.45 2.14 -12.45
C GLY A 213 -25.64 3.61 -12.05
N SER A 214 -24.71 4.21 -11.30
CA SER A 214 -24.83 5.58 -10.81
C SER A 214 -24.29 6.60 -11.81
N ARG A 215 -24.91 7.79 -11.86
CA ARG A 215 -24.36 8.94 -12.62
C ARG A 215 -23.05 9.48 -12.04
N TYR A 216 -22.71 9.07 -10.82
CA TYR A 216 -21.49 9.45 -10.11
C TYR A 216 -20.42 8.35 -10.14
N TYR A 217 -20.61 7.29 -10.93
CA TYR A 217 -19.64 6.21 -11.04
C TYR A 217 -18.20 6.72 -11.26
N ASN A 218 -17.25 6.17 -10.50
CA ASN A 218 -15.84 6.55 -10.46
C ASN A 218 -15.57 8.03 -10.12
N GLN A 219 -16.48 8.70 -9.41
CA GLN A 219 -16.30 10.09 -8.97
C GLN A 219 -16.24 10.20 -7.46
N TYR A 220 -15.44 11.16 -7.01
CA TYR A 220 -15.47 11.64 -5.62
C TYR A 220 -16.68 12.55 -5.43
N VAL A 221 -17.57 12.19 -4.51
CA VAL A 221 -18.75 12.99 -4.18
C VAL A 221 -18.94 13.08 -2.67
N ASN A 222 -19.58 14.16 -2.21
CA ASN A 222 -20.09 14.22 -0.85
C ASN A 222 -21.58 13.86 -0.85
N ALA A 223 -21.94 12.78 -0.16
CA ALA A 223 -23.30 12.25 -0.11
C ALA A 223 -24.33 13.23 0.49
N GLY A 224 -23.89 14.20 1.32
CA GLY A 224 -24.75 15.25 1.86
C GLY A 224 -24.99 16.41 0.88
N ALA A 225 -24.17 16.53 -0.17
CA ALA A 225 -24.25 17.62 -1.14
C ALA A 225 -25.02 17.23 -2.43
N VAL A 226 -25.35 15.96 -2.60
CA VAL A 226 -26.01 15.45 -3.82
C VAL A 226 -27.15 14.50 -3.49
N GLN A 227 -28.12 14.38 -4.41
CA GLN A 227 -29.10 13.31 -4.34
C GLN A 227 -28.44 11.99 -4.76
N ALA A 228 -28.14 11.13 -3.79
CA ALA A 228 -27.55 9.82 -4.03
C ALA A 228 -28.46 8.93 -4.89
N ASP A 229 -27.87 8.28 -5.89
CA ASP A 229 -28.52 7.28 -6.75
C ASP A 229 -27.78 5.94 -6.82
N TRP A 230 -26.70 5.80 -6.05
CA TRP A 230 -25.87 4.61 -5.99
C TRP A 230 -26.32 3.64 -4.89
N ARG A 231 -26.05 2.35 -5.10
CA ARG A 231 -26.26 1.25 -4.16
C ARG A 231 -24.99 0.89 -3.39
N SER A 232 -23.83 1.22 -3.96
CA SER A 232 -22.52 1.01 -3.35
C SER A 232 -21.64 2.24 -3.57
N ALA A 233 -20.81 2.53 -2.58
CA ALA A 233 -19.77 3.53 -2.66
C ALA A 233 -18.72 3.23 -1.58
N GLU A 234 -17.48 3.60 -1.87
CA GLU A 234 -16.41 3.61 -0.91
C GLU A 234 -16.50 4.85 -0.02
N VAL A 235 -17.09 4.69 1.17
CA VAL A 235 -17.21 5.75 2.18
C VAL A 235 -15.84 5.99 2.81
N LEU A 236 -15.19 7.11 2.48
CA LEU A 236 -13.77 7.32 2.79
C LEU A 236 -13.47 7.38 4.28
N LYS A 237 -14.40 7.93 5.08
CA LYS A 237 -14.27 8.02 6.54
C LYS A 237 -14.09 6.67 7.23
N ASN A 238 -14.58 5.60 6.61
CA ASN A 238 -14.58 4.24 7.17
C ASN A 238 -13.34 3.42 6.80
N GLN A 239 -12.40 4.02 6.07
CA GLN A 239 -11.26 3.30 5.48
C GLN A 239 -9.95 3.49 6.25
N GLY A 240 -10.01 4.04 7.47
CA GLY A 240 -8.83 4.17 8.31
C GLY A 240 -8.24 2.78 8.68
N PRO A 241 -6.92 2.58 8.59
CA PRO A 241 -5.87 3.57 8.32
C PRO A 241 -5.46 3.68 6.84
N CYS A 242 -6.06 2.91 5.91
CA CYS A 242 -5.66 2.88 4.51
C CYS A 242 -5.62 4.29 3.89
N TYR A 243 -6.61 5.10 4.22
CA TYR A 243 -6.76 6.46 3.70
C TYR A 243 -6.31 7.53 4.68
N ASN A 244 -5.35 7.21 5.57
CA ASN A 244 -4.61 8.28 6.25
C ASN A 244 -4.08 9.29 5.22
N TYR A 245 -3.50 8.78 4.13
CA TYR A 245 -3.15 9.52 2.92
C TYR A 245 -3.36 8.63 1.69
N ALA A 246 -3.83 9.22 0.59
CA ALA A 246 -4.05 8.54 -0.68
C ALA A 246 -3.90 9.52 -1.86
N LEU A 247 -3.48 8.99 -3.01
CA LEU A 247 -3.43 9.70 -4.29
C LEU A 247 -4.34 9.01 -5.30
N VAL A 248 -5.15 9.80 -6.00
CA VAL A 248 -6.11 9.31 -7.00
C VAL A 248 -5.45 9.19 -8.35
N LEU A 249 -5.40 7.97 -8.92
CA LEU A 249 -4.92 7.79 -10.29
C LEU A 249 -5.99 8.24 -11.27
N ASN A 250 -5.58 8.84 -12.39
CA ASN A 250 -6.47 9.18 -13.50
C ASN A 250 -6.98 7.95 -14.30
N TYR A 251 -6.94 6.75 -13.71
CA TYR A 251 -7.48 5.55 -14.32
C TYR A 251 -9.01 5.70 -14.52
N ASN A 252 -9.49 5.35 -15.71
CA ASN A 252 -10.90 5.49 -16.09
C ASN A 252 -11.45 6.91 -15.86
N ALA A 253 -10.67 7.95 -16.24
CA ALA A 253 -11.03 9.35 -16.05
C ALA A 253 -12.35 9.76 -16.73
N ASP A 254 -12.69 9.13 -17.86
CA ASP A 254 -13.97 9.33 -18.56
C ASP A 254 -15.17 8.67 -17.84
N CYS A 255 -14.92 8.03 -16.69
CA CYS A 255 -15.92 7.37 -15.85
C CYS A 255 -16.75 6.33 -16.62
N VAL A 256 -16.12 5.59 -17.54
CA VAL A 256 -16.81 4.60 -18.36
C VAL A 256 -17.30 3.45 -17.47
N PRO A 257 -18.62 3.21 -17.38
CA PRO A 257 -19.19 2.20 -16.49
C PRO A 257 -18.57 0.81 -16.70
N GLY A 258 -18.20 0.16 -15.59
CA GLY A 258 -17.71 -1.22 -15.60
C GLY A 258 -16.22 -1.39 -15.91
N ARG A 259 -15.47 -0.32 -16.20
CA ARG A 259 -14.01 -0.40 -16.42
C ARG A 259 -13.20 -0.42 -15.12
N GLY A 260 -13.82 -0.36 -13.95
CA GLY A 260 -13.14 -0.23 -12.67
C GLY A 260 -13.15 1.21 -12.17
N SER A 261 -13.19 1.35 -10.86
CA SER A 261 -13.30 2.61 -10.15
C SER A 261 -12.39 2.67 -8.93
N ALA A 262 -12.23 3.86 -8.36
CA ALA A 262 -11.57 4.08 -7.07
C ALA A 262 -10.15 3.46 -6.98
N ILE A 263 -9.31 3.70 -7.99
CA ILE A 263 -7.93 3.19 -8.02
C ILE A 263 -6.99 4.24 -7.44
N PHE A 264 -6.36 3.91 -6.31
CA PHE A 264 -5.50 4.82 -5.55
C PHE A 264 -4.11 4.24 -5.28
N LEU A 265 -3.16 5.12 -4.97
CA LEU A 265 -1.95 4.80 -4.21
C LEU A 265 -2.16 5.24 -2.77
N HIS A 266 -2.10 4.34 -1.79
CA HIS A 266 -2.48 4.66 -0.40
C HIS A 266 -1.67 3.87 0.66
N CYS A 267 -1.90 4.18 1.94
CA CYS A 267 -1.27 3.49 3.06
C CYS A 267 -1.85 2.07 3.24
N PRO A 268 -1.11 1.07 3.72
CA PRO A 268 -1.68 -0.25 3.96
C PRO A 268 -2.66 -0.24 5.14
N LYS A 269 -3.60 -1.19 5.18
CA LYS A 269 -4.56 -1.31 6.30
C LYS A 269 -3.88 -1.70 7.61
N VAL A 270 -2.83 -2.52 7.50
CA VAL A 270 -2.00 -3.03 8.59
C VAL A 270 -0.56 -3.11 8.09
N LYS A 271 0.43 -3.14 8.99
CA LYS A 271 1.85 -3.12 8.64
C LYS A 271 2.25 -4.19 7.60
N ASP A 272 1.64 -5.38 7.69
CA ASP A 272 1.92 -6.53 6.82
C ASP A 272 0.69 -6.88 5.97
N ASP A 273 0.04 -5.86 5.40
CA ASP A 273 -1.06 -6.07 4.46
C ASP A 273 -0.57 -6.88 3.25
N THR A 274 -1.43 -7.71 2.69
CA THR A 274 -1.02 -8.73 1.70
C THR A 274 -1.60 -8.50 0.31
N TYR A 275 -2.62 -7.66 0.18
CA TYR A 275 -3.27 -7.33 -1.08
C TYR A 275 -4.21 -6.13 -0.93
N THR A 276 -4.62 -5.55 -2.04
CA THR A 276 -5.71 -4.57 -2.13
C THR A 276 -6.87 -5.12 -2.99
N ALA A 277 -7.93 -4.33 -3.16
CA ALA A 277 -8.99 -4.62 -4.14
C ALA A 277 -8.67 -4.11 -5.56
N GLY A 278 -7.51 -3.50 -5.80
CA GLY A 278 -7.10 -2.92 -7.08
C GLY A 278 -6.17 -1.71 -6.95
N CYS A 279 -6.13 -1.09 -5.78
CA CYS A 279 -5.19 -0.02 -5.43
C CYS A 279 -3.74 -0.52 -5.28
N ILE A 280 -2.81 0.41 -5.08
CA ILE A 280 -1.43 0.14 -4.66
C ILE A 280 -1.27 0.57 -3.20
N GLY A 281 -0.73 -0.33 -2.37
CA GLY A 281 -0.44 -0.06 -0.96
C GLY A 281 1.07 0.04 -0.69
N ILE A 282 1.54 1.14 -0.10
CA ILE A 282 2.92 1.33 0.37
C ILE A 282 2.97 1.99 1.76
N PRO A 283 4.05 1.85 2.54
CA PRO A 283 4.15 2.44 3.88
C PRO A 283 3.78 3.94 3.93
N GLU A 284 3.04 4.34 4.98
CA GLU A 284 2.50 5.70 5.13
C GLU A 284 3.57 6.80 4.98
N GLU A 285 4.76 6.60 5.55
CA GLU A 285 5.84 7.59 5.46
C GLU A 285 6.32 7.81 4.01
N LEU A 286 6.29 6.77 3.18
CA LEU A 286 6.66 6.88 1.76
C LEU A 286 5.56 7.54 0.93
N VAL A 287 4.28 7.30 1.26
CA VAL A 287 3.15 8.07 0.67
C VAL A 287 3.31 9.56 1.00
N LYS A 288 3.66 9.90 2.25
CA LYS A 288 3.93 11.29 2.65
C LYS A 288 5.10 11.88 1.89
N THR A 289 6.21 11.14 1.72
CA THR A 289 7.35 11.59 0.91
C THR A 289 6.90 11.95 -0.50
N ILE A 290 6.10 11.12 -1.16
CA ILE A 290 5.54 11.42 -2.48
C ILE A 290 4.70 12.70 -2.41
N LEU A 291 3.76 12.82 -1.46
CA LEU A 291 2.89 13.98 -1.35
C LEU A 291 3.65 15.30 -1.19
N THR A 292 4.73 15.32 -0.41
CA THR A 292 5.50 16.54 -0.11
C THR A 292 6.55 16.87 -1.17
N THR A 293 6.89 15.93 -2.05
CA THR A 293 7.96 16.12 -3.04
C THR A 293 7.44 16.14 -4.48
N ALA A 294 6.56 15.23 -4.86
CA ALA A 294 6.04 15.10 -6.21
C ALA A 294 5.06 16.24 -6.52
N ASP A 295 5.23 16.89 -7.67
CA ASP A 295 4.28 17.89 -8.14
C ASP A 295 3.10 17.30 -8.94
N LYS A 296 2.27 18.18 -9.51
CA LYS A 296 1.07 17.80 -10.27
C LYS A 296 1.34 17.02 -11.56
N ASP A 297 2.57 17.06 -12.08
CA ASP A 297 2.95 16.40 -13.34
C ASP A 297 3.60 15.03 -13.08
N ALA A 298 3.65 14.60 -11.82
CA ALA A 298 4.11 13.28 -11.43
C ALA A 298 3.32 12.16 -12.12
N LYS A 299 4.06 11.14 -12.57
CA LYS A 299 3.50 9.97 -13.26
C LYS A 299 3.76 8.68 -12.50
N ILE A 300 2.90 7.70 -12.69
CA ILE A 300 3.08 6.34 -12.22
C ILE A 300 2.97 5.35 -13.38
N LEU A 301 4.02 4.57 -13.60
CA LEU A 301 4.03 3.44 -14.53
C LEU A 301 3.80 2.15 -13.73
N ILE A 302 2.75 1.41 -14.08
CA ILE A 302 2.39 0.14 -13.45
C ILE A 302 2.52 -0.96 -14.51
N VAL A 303 3.35 -1.97 -14.24
CA VAL A 303 3.55 -3.13 -15.11
C VAL A 303 3.38 -4.44 -14.36
N GLN A 304 2.98 -5.51 -15.08
CA GLN A 304 2.64 -6.80 -14.47
C GLN A 304 3.84 -7.49 -13.85
N ASP A 305 4.99 -7.39 -14.52
CA ASP A 305 6.29 -7.91 -14.12
C ASP A 305 7.38 -7.12 -14.85
N ARG A 306 8.64 -7.48 -14.61
CA ARG A 306 9.78 -6.80 -15.23
C ARG A 306 9.86 -7.05 -16.73
N GLU A 307 9.35 -8.18 -17.22
CA GLU A 307 9.30 -8.53 -18.63
C GLU A 307 8.31 -7.63 -19.40
N ALA A 308 7.29 -7.10 -18.72
CA ALA A 308 6.30 -6.18 -19.27
C ALA A 308 6.77 -4.72 -19.42
N LEU A 309 8.05 -4.41 -19.14
CA LEU A 309 8.62 -3.06 -19.32
C LEU A 309 8.91 -2.69 -20.78
N GLY A 310 9.18 -3.68 -21.65
CA GLY A 310 9.63 -3.46 -23.03
C GLY A 310 8.79 -2.48 -23.87
N PRO A 311 7.43 -2.52 -23.83
CA PRO A 311 6.59 -1.56 -24.54
C PRO A 311 6.78 -0.09 -24.12
N TYR A 312 7.29 0.16 -22.91
CA TYR A 312 7.47 1.50 -22.33
C TYR A 312 8.89 2.06 -22.48
N MET A 313 9.81 1.28 -23.07
CA MET A 313 11.16 1.74 -23.40
C MET A 313 11.13 2.67 -24.62
N ALA A 314 11.97 3.70 -24.61
CA ALA A 314 12.17 4.62 -25.73
C ALA A 314 12.65 3.86 -26.99
N GLU A 315 12.32 4.39 -28.17
CA GLU A 315 12.68 3.77 -29.46
C GLU A 315 14.21 3.66 -29.61
N GLY A 316 14.69 2.47 -29.99
CA GLY A 316 16.13 2.17 -30.13
C GLY A 316 16.75 1.37 -28.99
N GLN A 317 15.97 1.03 -27.96
CA GLN A 317 16.41 0.21 -26.80
C GLN A 317 15.50 -0.99 -26.50
N LYS A 318 14.68 -1.39 -27.48
CA LYS A 318 13.79 -2.57 -27.45
C LYS A 318 14.48 -3.83 -27.94
#